data_AF-C3N612-F1
#
_entry.id   AF-C3N612-F1
#
_cell.length_a   1.000
_cell.length_b   1.000
_cell.length_c   1.000
_cell.angle_alpha   90.00
_cell.angle_beta   90.00
_cell.angle_gamma   90.00
#
_symmetry.space_group_name_H-M   'P 1'
#
loop_
_entity.id
_entity.type
_entity.pdbx_description
1 polymer ?
#
loop_
_entity_poly.entity_id
_entity_poly.type
_entity_poly.pdbx_seq_one_letter_code
_entity_poly.pdbx_strand_id
1 'polypeptide(L)'
;MVWKTHFPSFLNMIKNGMQWELVLATYIITIAYLLTKSERAAYREIKSSQCLRKTVYNLEYYECTADEYYAYKTLDGKMILFKGNMEDKHAYYHELGHLIYDTFWLDAVLGAALLIPLMLLPTPWAWIGALIVYIAAKWVKKNEERRADIFAYEMTKQKFTPTKLEKNKVILLLRWLFWSHSPDRVRIMNEYYKKEIPLIKLFFKSIFS
;
A
#
# COMPACT_ATOMS: atom_id res chain seq x y z
N MET A 1 57.98 -11.14 21.49
CA MET A 1 57.02 -10.07 21.87
C MET A 1 55.73 -10.33 21.10
N VAL A 2 54.79 -11.04 21.72
CA VAL A 2 53.54 -11.48 21.07
C VAL A 2 52.41 -10.63 21.64
N TRP A 3 51.86 -9.73 20.84
CA TRP A 3 50.68 -8.94 21.18
C TRP A 3 49.47 -9.88 21.24
N LYS A 4 49.13 -10.38 22.43
CA LYS A 4 47.80 -10.95 22.69
C LYS A 4 46.81 -9.81 22.71
N THR A 5 46.13 -9.59 21.59
CA THR A 5 44.99 -8.69 21.51
C THR A 5 43.85 -9.27 22.32
N HIS A 6 43.61 -8.69 23.50
CA HIS A 6 42.37 -8.85 24.23
C HIS A 6 41.24 -8.16 23.45
N PHE A 7 40.62 -8.89 22.53
CA PHE A 7 39.32 -8.51 21.95
C PHE A 7 38.26 -9.62 22.09
N PRO A 8 38.01 -10.27 23.26
CA PRO A 8 36.94 -11.27 23.36
C PRO A 8 35.59 -10.74 23.88
N SER A 9 35.42 -9.45 24.18
CA SER A 9 34.19 -8.99 24.85
C SER A 9 33.04 -8.67 23.90
N PHE A 10 33.29 -8.09 22.72
CA PHE A 10 32.19 -7.66 21.84
C PHE A 10 31.50 -8.83 21.12
N LEU A 11 32.28 -9.80 20.61
CA LEU A 11 31.75 -10.97 19.89
C LEU A 11 31.04 -11.98 20.80
N ASN A 12 31.43 -12.07 22.08
CA ASN A 12 30.73 -12.93 23.04
C ASN A 12 29.46 -12.27 23.60
N MET A 13 29.39 -10.94 23.64
CA MET A 13 28.16 -10.21 24.01
C MET A 13 27.09 -10.32 22.90
N ILE A 14 27.51 -10.41 21.64
CA ILE A 14 26.64 -10.68 20.48
C ILE A 14 26.03 -12.10 20.52
N LYS A 15 26.68 -13.05 21.20
CA LYS A 15 26.28 -14.46 21.24
C LYS A 15 25.18 -14.78 22.25
N ASN A 16 24.95 -13.90 23.24
CA ASN A 16 24.05 -14.14 24.37
C ASN A 16 22.95 -13.07 24.42
N GLY A 17 21.83 -13.30 23.73
CA GLY A 17 20.56 -12.58 23.95
C GLY A 17 20.36 -11.25 23.21
N MET A 18 21.38 -10.40 23.13
CA MET A 18 21.24 -8.97 22.81
C MET A 18 20.91 -8.58 21.34
N GLN A 19 20.87 -9.55 20.42
CA GLN A 19 20.66 -9.27 18.99
C GLN A 19 19.18 -8.99 18.66
N TRP A 20 18.26 -9.64 19.37
CA TRP A 20 16.83 -9.52 19.08
C TRP A 20 16.24 -8.21 19.58
N GLU A 21 16.68 -7.70 20.74
CA GLU A 21 16.20 -6.40 21.23
C GLU A 21 16.70 -5.26 20.34
N LEU A 22 17.93 -5.34 19.81
CA LEU A 22 18.47 -4.32 18.91
C LEU A 22 17.74 -4.31 17.56
N VAL A 23 17.42 -5.48 17.01
CA VAL A 23 16.62 -5.64 15.79
C VAL A 23 15.21 -5.10 16.02
N LEU A 24 14.56 -5.47 17.13
CA LEU A 24 13.22 -4.99 17.49
C LEU A 24 13.21 -3.46 17.72
N ALA A 25 14.22 -2.91 18.38
CA ALA A 25 14.35 -1.47 18.59
C ALA A 25 14.53 -0.71 17.27
N THR A 26 15.43 -1.18 16.40
CA THR A 26 15.66 -0.58 15.07
C THR A 26 14.39 -0.62 14.22
N TYR A 27 13.63 -1.71 14.36
CA TYR A 27 12.35 -1.91 13.70
C TYR A 27 11.27 -0.94 14.20
N ILE A 28 11.08 -0.82 15.51
CA ILE A 28 10.15 0.14 16.11
C ILE A 28 10.53 1.57 15.70
N ILE A 29 11.83 1.89 15.71
CA ILE A 29 12.34 3.20 15.29
C ILE A 29 12.05 3.45 13.80
N THR A 30 12.26 2.45 12.94
CA THR A 30 12.03 2.59 11.48
C THR A 30 10.55 2.77 11.19
N ILE A 31 9.67 1.98 11.83
CA ILE A 31 8.23 2.16 11.68
C ILE A 31 7.80 3.51 12.21
N ALA A 32 8.22 3.88 13.42
CA ALA A 32 7.93 5.18 13.99
C ALA A 32 8.40 6.32 13.08
N TYR A 33 9.59 6.19 12.47
CA TYR A 33 10.11 7.16 11.51
C TYR A 33 9.28 7.23 10.23
N LEU A 34 8.93 6.09 9.62
CA LEU A 34 8.10 6.04 8.40
C LEU A 34 6.71 6.63 8.64
N LEU A 35 6.07 6.25 9.75
CA LEU A 35 4.79 6.78 10.18
C LEU A 35 4.88 8.30 10.43
N THR A 36 5.90 8.75 11.17
CA THR A 36 6.10 10.19 11.46
C THR A 36 6.42 10.99 10.19
N LYS A 37 7.16 10.43 9.24
CA LYS A 37 7.49 11.08 7.97
C LYS A 37 6.25 11.22 7.09
N SER A 38 5.43 10.18 7.00
CA SER A 38 4.13 10.20 6.31
C SER A 38 3.21 11.26 6.92
N GLU A 39 3.05 11.26 8.25
CA GLU A 39 2.28 12.27 8.98
C GLU A 39 2.80 13.69 8.76
N ARG A 40 4.12 13.89 8.77
CA ARG A 40 4.71 15.22 8.52
C ARG A 40 4.55 15.71 7.09
N ALA A 41 4.51 14.81 6.11
CA ALA A 41 4.24 15.17 4.73
C ALA A 41 2.78 15.62 4.61
N ALA A 42 1.85 14.78 5.08
CA ALA A 42 0.43 15.07 5.19
C ALA A 42 0.17 16.40 5.91
N TYR A 43 0.72 16.58 7.12
CA TYR A 43 0.54 17.78 7.93
C TYR A 43 1.02 19.06 7.24
N ARG A 44 2.16 19.01 6.53
CA ARG A 44 2.66 20.16 5.77
C ARG A 44 1.69 20.55 4.66
N GLU A 45 1.17 19.55 3.98
CA GLU A 45 0.24 19.69 2.86
C GLU A 45 -1.12 20.23 3.30
N ILE A 46 -1.65 19.73 4.43
CA ILE A 46 -2.87 20.23 5.09
C ILE A 46 -2.69 21.68 5.52
N LYS A 47 -1.55 22.02 6.15
CA LYS A 47 -1.32 23.38 6.65
C LYS A 47 -1.22 24.41 5.51
N SER A 48 -0.76 23.99 4.34
CA SER A 48 -0.72 24.84 3.14
C SER A 48 -2.06 24.93 2.40
N SER A 49 -3.01 24.02 2.66
CA SER A 49 -4.26 23.92 1.91
C SER A 49 -5.46 24.37 2.73
N GLN A 50 -6.39 25.08 2.09
CA GLN A 50 -7.67 25.43 2.71
C GLN A 50 -8.60 24.22 2.62
N CYS A 51 -8.67 23.45 3.70
CA CYS A 51 -9.49 22.26 3.75
C CYS A 51 -10.90 22.54 4.29
N LEU A 52 -11.92 21.95 3.66
CA LEU A 52 -13.31 22.02 4.08
C LEU A 52 -13.75 20.68 4.65
N ARG A 53 -14.39 20.68 5.82
CA ARG A 53 -15.00 19.46 6.37
C ARG A 53 -16.21 19.07 5.50
N LYS A 54 -16.25 17.80 5.10
CA LYS A 54 -17.32 17.20 4.30
C LYS A 54 -17.79 15.91 4.96
N THR A 55 -19.04 15.55 4.67
CA THR A 55 -19.63 14.29 5.11
C THR A 55 -20.34 13.66 3.93
N VAL A 56 -19.95 12.44 3.57
CA VAL A 56 -20.54 11.67 2.47
C VAL A 56 -20.65 10.21 2.92
N TYR A 57 -21.81 9.58 2.77
CA TYR A 57 -22.04 8.19 3.22
C TYR A 57 -21.64 7.90 4.69
N ASN A 58 -21.95 8.82 5.61
CA ASN A 58 -21.54 8.75 7.04
C ASN A 58 -20.03 8.75 7.28
N LEU A 59 -19.22 9.03 6.25
CA LEU A 59 -17.79 9.25 6.34
C LEU A 59 -17.53 10.75 6.48
N GLU A 60 -16.87 11.16 7.55
CA GLU A 60 -16.40 12.53 7.71
C GLU A 60 -14.94 12.65 7.25
N TYR A 61 -14.66 13.58 6.36
CA TYR A 61 -13.31 13.83 5.84
C TYR A 61 -13.09 15.32 5.57
N TYR A 62 -11.84 15.71 5.40
CA TYR A 62 -11.43 17.05 4.99
C TYR A 62 -11.11 17.04 3.50
N GLU A 63 -11.77 17.90 2.72
CA GLU A 63 -11.50 18.09 1.30
C GLU A 63 -10.59 19.30 1.10
N CYS A 64 -9.42 19.09 0.49
CA CYS A 64 -8.40 20.11 0.26
C CYS A 64 -8.11 20.23 -1.25
N THR A 65 -7.75 21.41 -1.74
CA THR A 65 -7.35 21.61 -3.14
C THR A 65 -5.89 21.20 -3.38
N ALA A 66 -5.62 20.51 -4.49
CA ALA A 66 -4.28 20.14 -4.96
C ALA A 66 -4.21 20.08 -6.50
N ASP A 67 -3.03 19.81 -7.04
CA ASP A 67 -2.83 19.61 -8.48
C ASP A 67 -3.26 18.20 -8.94
N GLU A 68 -3.13 17.20 -8.06
CA GLU A 68 -3.48 15.80 -8.31
C GLU A 68 -4.51 15.27 -7.31
N TYR A 69 -5.11 14.12 -7.65
CA TYR A 69 -6.09 13.42 -6.81
C TYR A 69 -5.40 12.40 -5.92
N TYR A 70 -5.63 12.47 -4.61
CA TYR A 70 -5.18 11.45 -3.66
C TYR A 70 -5.99 11.52 -2.37
N ALA A 71 -6.14 10.38 -1.71
CA ALA A 71 -6.73 10.29 -0.38
C ALA A 71 -5.78 9.66 0.63
N TYR A 72 -5.86 10.09 1.88
CA TYR A 72 -5.17 9.39 2.97
C TYR A 72 -5.88 9.54 4.32
N LYS A 73 -5.48 8.67 5.26
CA LYS A 73 -5.87 8.71 6.66
C LYS A 73 -4.64 8.89 7.54
N THR A 74 -4.68 9.87 8.43
CA THR A 74 -3.63 10.11 9.42
C THR A 74 -3.72 9.13 10.58
N LEU A 75 -2.65 9.02 11.38
CA LEU A 75 -2.55 8.22 12.59
C LEU A 75 -3.55 8.65 13.67
N ASP A 76 -3.85 9.95 13.75
CA ASP A 76 -4.89 10.47 14.66
C ASP A 76 -6.31 10.23 14.13
N GLY A 77 -6.45 9.53 13.00
CA GLY A 77 -7.71 9.08 12.45
C GLY A 77 -8.40 10.09 11.53
N LYS A 78 -7.81 11.27 11.29
CA LYS A 78 -8.36 12.24 10.33
C LYS A 78 -8.27 11.69 8.91
N MET A 79 -9.36 11.79 8.18
CA MET A 79 -9.47 11.36 6.79
C MET A 79 -9.42 12.60 5.90
N ILE A 80 -8.62 12.54 4.84
CA ILE A 80 -8.34 13.70 4.01
C ILE A 80 -8.37 13.30 2.55
N LEU A 81 -9.08 14.09 1.76
CA LEU A 81 -9.20 13.96 0.32
C LEU A 81 -8.60 15.20 -0.33
N PHE A 82 -7.61 15.00 -1.18
CA PHE A 82 -7.07 16.04 -2.02
C PHE A 82 -7.71 15.96 -3.39
N LYS A 83 -8.33 17.07 -3.78
CA LYS A 83 -9.04 17.21 -5.03
C LYS A 83 -8.15 17.94 -6.02
N GLY A 84 -7.82 17.25 -7.12
CA GLY A 84 -7.08 17.81 -8.24
C GLY A 84 -7.86 18.87 -9.02
N ASN A 85 -7.14 19.63 -9.86
CA ASN A 85 -7.72 20.68 -10.72
C ASN A 85 -8.58 20.16 -11.89
N MET A 86 -8.55 18.87 -12.20
CA MET A 86 -9.34 18.29 -13.30
C MET A 86 -10.75 17.91 -12.85
N GLU A 87 -11.78 18.13 -13.68
CA GLU A 87 -13.16 17.65 -13.44
C GLU A 87 -13.32 16.12 -13.59
N ASP A 88 -12.25 15.34 -13.37
CA ASP A 88 -12.31 13.89 -13.41
C ASP A 88 -13.08 13.36 -12.19
N LYS A 89 -14.40 13.23 -12.39
CA LYS A 89 -15.31 12.67 -11.39
C LYS A 89 -14.92 11.24 -11.03
N HIS A 90 -14.41 10.45 -11.98
CA HIS A 90 -14.02 9.07 -11.69
C HIS A 90 -12.84 9.05 -10.72
N ALA A 91 -11.80 9.85 -10.97
CA ALA A 91 -10.67 9.99 -10.06
C ALA A 91 -11.10 10.48 -8.67
N TYR A 92 -11.94 11.52 -8.60
CA TYR A 92 -12.46 12.02 -7.31
C TYR A 92 -13.15 10.92 -6.50
N TYR A 93 -14.09 10.19 -7.12
CA TYR A 93 -14.82 9.14 -6.40
C TYR A 93 -13.96 7.91 -6.13
N HIS A 94 -12.94 7.62 -6.94
CA HIS A 94 -11.96 6.56 -6.69
C HIS A 94 -11.20 6.85 -5.39
N GLU A 95 -10.63 8.05 -5.26
CA GLU A 95 -9.94 8.49 -4.05
C GLU A 95 -10.86 8.53 -2.82
N LEU A 96 -12.09 9.01 -2.98
CA LEU A 96 -13.10 8.93 -1.91
C LEU A 96 -13.39 7.46 -1.52
N GLY A 97 -13.38 6.55 -2.49
CA GLY A 97 -13.49 5.11 -2.27
C GLY A 97 -12.37 4.56 -1.39
N HIS A 98 -11.13 5.05 -1.55
CA HIS A 98 -10.03 4.68 -0.65
C HIS A 98 -10.30 5.08 0.80
N LEU A 99 -10.91 6.23 1.07
CA LEU A 99 -11.26 6.61 2.44
C LEU A 99 -12.31 5.68 3.08
N ILE A 100 -13.18 5.07 2.27
CA ILE A 100 -14.22 4.15 2.74
C ILE A 100 -13.67 2.73 2.93
N TYR A 101 -12.85 2.25 1.99
CA TYR A 101 -12.50 0.84 1.87
C TYR A 101 -11.03 0.50 2.12
N ASP A 102 -10.11 1.47 2.10
CA ASP A 102 -8.68 1.19 2.24
C ASP A 102 -8.31 0.94 3.71
N THR A 103 -7.55 -0.13 3.90
CA THR A 103 -7.00 -0.53 5.19
C THR A 103 -5.62 0.10 5.34
N PHE A 104 -5.54 1.40 5.62
CA PHE A 104 -4.27 2.15 5.68
C PHE A 104 -3.19 1.56 6.61
N TRP A 105 -3.57 0.88 7.71
CA TRP A 105 -2.60 0.25 8.61
C TRP A 105 -1.95 -1.01 8.02
N LEU A 106 -2.54 -1.58 6.96
CA LEU A 106 -2.05 -2.77 6.30
C LEU A 106 -0.64 -2.53 5.77
N ASP A 107 -0.33 -1.38 5.18
CA ASP A 107 1.02 -1.09 4.65
C ASP A 107 2.11 -1.15 5.74
N ALA A 108 1.81 -0.68 6.95
CA ALA A 108 2.71 -0.79 8.10
C ALA A 108 2.88 -2.25 8.56
N VAL A 109 1.78 -3.01 8.62
CA VAL A 109 1.81 -4.45 8.98
C VAL A 109 2.45 -5.31 7.89
N LEU A 110 2.41 -4.88 6.64
CA LEU A 110 3.10 -5.56 5.54
C LEU A 110 4.59 -5.28 5.57
N GLY A 111 4.99 -4.03 5.80
CA GLY A 111 6.39 -3.69 6.07
C GLY A 111 6.93 -4.48 7.26
N ALA A 112 6.13 -4.63 8.31
CA ALA A 112 6.41 -5.49 9.45
C ALA A 112 6.69 -6.93 9.07
N ALA A 113 5.71 -7.57 8.43
CA ALA A 113 5.73 -8.99 8.12
C ALA A 113 6.84 -9.36 7.13
N LEU A 114 7.33 -8.40 6.33
CA LEU A 114 8.46 -8.60 5.43
C LEU A 114 9.81 -8.40 6.11
N LEU A 115 9.95 -7.40 6.98
CA LEU A 115 11.25 -7.12 7.62
C LEU A 115 11.61 -8.16 8.69
N ILE A 116 10.63 -8.75 9.37
CA ILE A 116 10.85 -9.75 10.42
C ILE A 116 11.62 -10.97 9.86
N PRO A 117 11.13 -11.73 8.85
CA PRO A 117 11.85 -12.89 8.34
C PRO A 117 13.26 -12.57 7.81
N LEU A 118 13.43 -11.40 7.19
CA LEU A 118 14.71 -10.99 6.59
C LEU A 118 15.79 -10.68 7.63
N MET A 119 15.39 -10.23 8.82
CA MET A 119 16.30 -9.95 9.91
C MET A 119 16.50 -11.15 10.84
N LEU A 120 15.50 -12.03 10.99
CA LEU A 120 15.58 -13.16 11.93
C LEU A 120 16.16 -14.45 11.33
N LEU A 121 16.16 -14.61 10.00
CA LEU A 121 16.49 -15.89 9.40
C LEU A 121 17.45 -15.69 8.22
N PRO A 122 18.77 -15.97 8.39
CA PRO A 122 19.73 -15.99 7.29
C PRO A 122 19.55 -17.23 6.39
N THR A 123 18.33 -17.74 6.25
CA THR A 123 18.01 -18.94 5.47
C THR A 123 17.24 -18.58 4.20
N PRO A 124 17.55 -19.20 3.06
CA PRO A 124 16.85 -18.95 1.78
C PRO A 124 15.32 -19.09 1.86
N TRP A 125 14.83 -19.95 2.77
CA TRP A 125 13.39 -20.17 2.98
C TRP A 125 12.65 -18.95 3.56
N ALA A 126 13.34 -18.11 4.33
CA ALA A 126 12.76 -16.89 4.88
C ALA A 126 12.42 -15.87 3.77
N TRP A 127 13.26 -15.79 2.74
CA TRP A 127 13.00 -14.96 1.57
C TRP A 127 11.81 -15.45 0.76
N ILE A 128 11.63 -16.77 0.63
CA ILE A 128 10.45 -17.36 -0.02
C ILE A 128 9.19 -17.04 0.76
N GLY A 129 9.22 -17.21 2.10
CA GLY A 129 8.11 -16.84 2.97
C GLY A 129 7.75 -15.35 2.88
N ALA A 130 8.76 -14.48 2.92
CA ALA A 130 8.58 -13.04 2.75
C ALA A 130 7.96 -12.71 1.38
N LEU A 131 8.40 -13.34 0.30
CA LEU A 131 7.82 -13.15 -1.03
C LEU A 131 6.35 -13.58 -1.09
N ILE A 132 5.98 -14.71 -0.48
CA ILE A 132 4.57 -15.16 -0.43
C ILE A 132 3.70 -14.14 0.31
N VAL A 133 4.16 -13.67 1.48
CA VAL A 133 3.47 -12.62 2.25
C VAL A 133 3.35 -11.34 1.44
N TYR A 134 4.42 -10.92 0.75
CA TYR A 134 4.41 -9.75 -0.13
C TYR A 134 3.36 -9.89 -1.25
N ILE A 135 3.26 -11.06 -1.90
CA ILE A 135 2.28 -11.26 -2.97
C ILE A 135 0.85 -11.24 -2.39
N ALA A 136 0.62 -11.89 -1.25
CA ALA A 136 -0.68 -11.86 -0.57
C ALA A 136 -1.08 -10.42 -0.18
N ALA A 137 -0.12 -9.63 0.29
CA ALA A 137 -0.26 -8.22 0.58
C ALA A 137 -0.74 -7.41 -0.63
N LYS A 138 -0.03 -7.57 -1.76
CA LYS A 138 -0.40 -6.95 -3.03
C LYS A 138 -1.74 -7.43 -3.54
N TRP A 139 -2.19 -8.62 -3.15
CA TRP A 139 -3.51 -9.12 -3.48
C TRP A 139 -4.62 -8.42 -2.70
N VAL A 140 -4.40 -8.17 -1.40
CA VAL A 140 -5.32 -7.38 -0.58
C VAL A 140 -5.45 -5.95 -1.14
N LYS A 141 -4.32 -5.28 -1.41
CA LYS A 141 -4.33 -3.94 -2.03
C LYS A 141 -5.11 -3.93 -3.35
N LYS A 142 -4.92 -4.92 -4.24
CA LYS A 142 -5.70 -4.98 -5.49
C LYS A 142 -7.21 -5.10 -5.28
N ASN A 143 -7.63 -5.78 -4.22
CA ASN A 143 -9.05 -5.86 -3.87
C ASN A 143 -9.58 -4.50 -3.37
N GLU A 144 -8.78 -3.72 -2.64
CA GLU A 144 -9.13 -2.37 -2.19
C GLU A 144 -9.21 -1.40 -3.39
N GLU A 145 -8.20 -1.40 -4.25
CA GLU A 145 -8.18 -0.67 -5.53
C GLU A 145 -9.42 -0.97 -6.38
N ARG A 146 -9.80 -2.25 -6.46
CA ARG A 146 -11.00 -2.67 -7.17
C ARG A 146 -12.28 -2.16 -6.52
N ARG A 147 -12.36 -2.13 -5.18
CA ARG A 147 -13.53 -1.58 -4.48
C ARG A 147 -13.66 -0.07 -4.72
N ALA A 148 -12.55 0.65 -4.70
CA ALA A 148 -12.49 2.06 -5.06
C ALA A 148 -12.96 2.30 -6.51
N ASP A 149 -12.46 1.52 -7.47
CA ASP A 149 -12.91 1.56 -8.87
C ASP A 149 -14.41 1.26 -9.02
N ILE A 150 -14.93 0.25 -8.32
CA ILE A 150 -16.36 -0.12 -8.36
C ILE A 150 -17.20 1.02 -7.80
N PHE A 151 -16.80 1.60 -6.68
CA PHE A 151 -17.50 2.74 -6.09
C PHE A 151 -17.49 3.95 -7.05
N ALA A 152 -16.34 4.28 -7.63
CA ALA A 152 -16.25 5.33 -8.64
C ALA A 152 -17.16 5.07 -9.85
N TYR A 153 -17.20 3.83 -10.34
CA TYR A 153 -18.10 3.42 -11.41
C TYR A 153 -19.58 3.50 -11.00
N GLU A 154 -19.93 3.14 -9.77
CA GLU A 154 -21.30 3.25 -9.27
C GLU A 154 -21.79 4.70 -9.24
N MET A 155 -20.91 5.64 -8.88
CA MET A 155 -21.21 7.07 -8.78
C MET A 155 -21.21 7.80 -10.14
N THR A 156 -20.32 7.42 -11.05
CA THR A 156 -20.10 8.16 -12.31
C THR A 156 -20.64 7.45 -13.55
N LYS A 157 -20.84 6.13 -13.47
CA LYS A 157 -21.04 5.23 -14.62
C LYS A 157 -19.89 5.28 -15.64
N GLN A 158 -18.74 5.82 -15.26
CA GLN A 158 -17.53 5.88 -16.06
C GLN A 158 -16.55 4.82 -15.56
N LYS A 159 -15.93 4.10 -16.50
CA LYS A 159 -14.86 3.15 -16.19
C LYS A 159 -13.51 3.83 -16.15
N PHE A 160 -12.56 3.15 -15.54
CA PHE A 160 -11.15 3.50 -15.59
C PHE A 160 -10.67 3.60 -17.05
N THR A 161 -9.95 4.67 -17.35
CA THR A 161 -9.40 4.92 -18.69
C THR A 161 -7.87 4.86 -18.61
N PRO A 162 -7.24 3.80 -19.15
CA PRO A 162 -5.80 3.68 -19.08
C PRO A 162 -5.10 4.59 -20.08
N THR A 163 -3.94 5.11 -19.70
CA THR A 163 -3.05 5.83 -20.62
C THR A 163 -2.33 4.89 -21.58
N LYS A 164 -2.05 3.64 -21.16
CA LYS A 164 -1.37 2.62 -21.98
C LYS A 164 -1.79 1.21 -21.58
N LEU A 165 -2.12 0.38 -22.57
CA LEU A 165 -2.44 -1.04 -22.36
C LEU A 165 -1.19 -1.92 -22.47
N GLU A 166 -1.08 -2.89 -21.56
CA GLU A 166 -0.02 -3.88 -21.55
C GLU A 166 -0.31 -4.97 -22.59
N LYS A 167 0.65 -5.18 -23.50
CA LYS A 167 0.53 -6.19 -24.58
C LYS A 167 1.22 -7.51 -24.25
N ASN A 168 2.16 -7.52 -23.31
CA ASN A 168 3.01 -8.68 -23.03
C ASN A 168 2.49 -9.48 -21.82
N LYS A 169 2.34 -10.80 -21.97
CA LYS A 169 1.87 -11.72 -20.92
C LYS A 169 2.79 -11.77 -19.68
N VAL A 170 4.11 -11.62 -19.87
CA VAL A 170 5.07 -11.56 -18.75
C VAL A 170 4.87 -10.29 -17.94
N ILE A 171 4.69 -9.13 -18.60
CA ILE A 171 4.41 -7.86 -17.91
C ILE A 171 3.08 -7.95 -17.16
N LEU A 172 2.07 -8.58 -17.75
CA LEU A 172 0.78 -8.80 -17.10
C LEU A 172 0.92 -9.63 -15.82
N LEU A 173 1.68 -10.73 -15.88
CA LEU A 173 1.96 -11.57 -14.71
C LEU A 173 2.72 -10.79 -13.63
N LEU A 174 3.76 -10.04 -14.01
CA LEU A 174 4.53 -9.22 -13.06
C LEU A 174 3.66 -8.15 -12.41
N ARG A 175 2.74 -7.51 -13.15
CA ARG A 175 1.77 -6.56 -12.57
C ARG A 175 0.85 -7.24 -11.56
N TRP A 176 0.35 -8.43 -11.88
CA TRP A 176 -0.46 -9.20 -10.94
C TRP A 176 0.27 -9.55 -9.65
N LEU A 177 1.56 -9.89 -9.72
CA LEU A 177 2.36 -10.30 -8.58
C LEU A 177 2.89 -9.11 -7.75
N PHE A 178 3.35 -8.05 -8.41
CA PHE A 178 4.19 -7.04 -7.75
C PHE A 178 3.58 -5.64 -7.62
N TRP A 179 2.52 -5.30 -8.37
CA TRP A 179 1.87 -3.99 -8.29
C TRP A 179 0.71 -3.99 -7.27
N SER A 180 0.37 -2.84 -6.71
CA SER A 180 -0.82 -2.68 -5.86
C SER A 180 -2.11 -2.65 -6.68
N HIS A 181 -2.05 -2.15 -7.90
CA HIS A 181 -3.19 -2.06 -8.80
C HIS A 181 -3.37 -3.33 -9.62
N SER A 182 -4.62 -3.62 -9.98
CA SER A 182 -4.92 -4.62 -11.01
C SER A 182 -4.38 -4.13 -12.35
N PRO A 183 -3.96 -5.02 -13.27
CA PRO A 183 -3.49 -4.58 -14.58
C PRO A 183 -4.54 -3.79 -15.35
N ASP A 184 -4.10 -2.84 -16.18
CA ASP A 184 -5.00 -1.86 -16.81
C ASP A 184 -5.98 -2.54 -17.77
N ARG A 185 -5.51 -3.56 -18.51
CA ARG A 185 -6.35 -4.41 -19.36
C ARG A 185 -7.48 -5.11 -18.60
N VAL A 186 -7.30 -5.39 -17.31
CA VAL A 186 -8.32 -6.02 -16.46
C VAL A 186 -9.31 -4.97 -15.97
N ARG A 187 -8.82 -3.79 -15.57
CA ARG A 187 -9.65 -2.68 -15.04
C ARG A 187 -10.69 -2.18 -16.05
N ILE A 188 -10.45 -2.31 -17.36
CA ILE A 188 -11.43 -1.91 -18.40
C ILE A 188 -12.55 -2.94 -18.65
N MET A 189 -12.40 -4.18 -18.16
CA MET A 189 -13.36 -5.27 -18.41
C MET A 189 -14.69 -5.02 -17.69
N ASN A 190 -15.81 -5.35 -18.33
CA ASN A 190 -17.13 -5.31 -17.68
C ASN A 190 -17.18 -6.16 -16.41
N GLU A 191 -16.52 -7.33 -16.45
CA GLU A 191 -16.48 -8.27 -15.33
C GLU A 191 -15.71 -7.75 -14.12
N TYR A 192 -14.78 -6.81 -14.31
CA TYR A 192 -14.05 -6.19 -13.21
C TYR A 192 -15.00 -5.44 -12.27
N TYR A 193 -16.04 -4.81 -12.82
CA TYR A 193 -17.02 -4.04 -12.06
C TYR A 193 -18.17 -4.86 -11.46
N LYS A 194 -18.15 -6.19 -11.63
CA LYS A 194 -19.16 -7.11 -11.08
C LYS A 194 -18.71 -7.67 -9.73
N LYS A 195 -19.35 -7.24 -8.64
CA LYS A 195 -18.98 -7.60 -7.25
C LYS A 195 -18.98 -9.12 -7.02
N GLU A 196 -19.84 -9.86 -7.72
CA GLU A 196 -19.97 -11.31 -7.67
C GLU A 196 -18.81 -12.08 -8.32
N ILE A 197 -17.99 -11.43 -9.17
CA ILE A 197 -16.84 -12.06 -9.81
C ILE A 197 -15.62 -11.86 -8.92
N PRO A 198 -14.99 -12.92 -8.38
CA PRO A 198 -13.81 -12.76 -7.53
C PRO A 198 -12.59 -12.35 -8.35
N LEU A 199 -11.71 -11.54 -7.76
CA LEU A 199 -10.50 -11.02 -8.44
C LEU A 199 -9.60 -12.14 -8.96
N ILE A 200 -9.58 -13.29 -8.28
CA ILE A 200 -8.74 -14.44 -8.67
C ILE A 200 -9.21 -15.04 -9.99
N LYS A 201 -10.52 -15.01 -10.26
CA LYS A 201 -11.08 -15.46 -11.55
C LYS A 201 -10.65 -14.52 -12.68
N LEU A 202 -10.59 -13.21 -12.41
CA LEU A 202 -10.08 -12.22 -13.36
C LEU A 202 -8.59 -12.40 -13.63
N PHE A 203 -7.80 -12.74 -12.61
CA PHE A 203 -6.39 -13.11 -12.77
C PHE A 203 -6.23 -14.28 -13.75
N PHE A 204 -6.86 -15.42 -13.46
CA PHE A 204 -6.77 -16.59 -14.33
C PHE A 204 -7.23 -16.29 -15.75
N LYS A 205 -8.38 -15.61 -15.90
CA LYS A 205 -8.88 -15.21 -17.22
C LYS A 205 -7.88 -14.34 -17.98
N SER A 206 -7.25 -13.37 -17.32
CA SER A 206 -6.31 -12.46 -17.98
C SER A 206 -5.00 -13.12 -18.41
N ILE A 207 -4.51 -14.11 -17.65
CA ILE A 207 -3.26 -14.81 -17.94
C ILE A 207 -3.46 -15.86 -19.06
N PHE A 208 -4.58 -16.57 -19.02
CA PHE A 208 -4.85 -17.72 -19.90
C PHE A 208 -5.68 -17.37 -21.15
N SER A 209 -6.20 -16.15 -21.29
CA SER A 209 -6.72 -15.62 -22.57
C SER A 209 -5.59 -15.25 -23.54
#